data_AF-A0A7Y5I175-F1
#
_entry.id   AF-A0A7Y5I175-F1
#
_cell.length_a   1.000
_cell.length_b   1.000
_cell.length_c   1.000
_cell.angle_alpha   90.00
_cell.angle_beta   90.00
_cell.angle_gamma   90.00
#
_symmetry.space_group_name_H-M   'P 1'
#
loop_
_entity.id
_entity.type
_entity.pdbx_description
1 polymer ?
#
loop_
_entity_poly.entity_id
_entity_poly.type
_entity_poly.pdbx_seq_one_letter_code
_entity_poly.pdbx_strand_id
1 'polypeptide(L)'
;MPPPSLQAPAAVAMVRPHHFHPNPETAADNAFQRPATAASVATQAHAEVTEAAATLEAAGVRVHLFDSHDPVTPDAVFPNNWFSTHAGGHVALYPMYAANRRRERRGDIVEMLKARYRVQDVIDYSGLEHDGMALEGTGAMVLDHIGRIAYTAQSHRADPVALERFCTHFNFEPMAFATADAQGRPCYHTNVMLCVGTDFALGGFHLIADPLRREAVRARRRESGRDVIELDAH
;
A
#
# COMPACT_ATOMS: atom_id res chain seq x y z
N MET A 1 -28.47 -5.30 -5.51
CA MET A 1 -27.12 -4.87 -5.10
C MET A 1 -26.20 -5.15 -6.27
N PRO A 2 -25.30 -4.22 -6.65
CA PRO A 2 -24.29 -4.52 -7.64
C PRO A 2 -23.45 -5.72 -7.19
N PRO A 3 -22.96 -6.55 -8.12
CA PRO A 3 -22.10 -7.69 -7.76
C PRO A 3 -20.85 -7.20 -7.04
N PRO A 4 -20.31 -7.98 -6.08
CA PRO A 4 -19.07 -7.62 -5.40
C PRO A 4 -17.93 -7.48 -6.43
N SER A 5 -17.21 -6.37 -6.38
CA SER A 5 -16.02 -6.18 -7.22
C SER A 5 -14.90 -7.08 -6.73
N LEU A 6 -14.20 -7.74 -7.65
CA LEU A 6 -12.98 -8.47 -7.33
C LEU A 6 -11.80 -7.54 -7.07
N GLN A 7 -11.86 -6.30 -7.59
CA GLN A 7 -10.78 -5.31 -7.47
C GLN A 7 -11.00 -4.35 -6.30
N ALA A 8 -12.22 -3.81 -6.15
CA ALA A 8 -12.54 -2.85 -5.11
C ALA A 8 -13.14 -3.58 -3.89
N PRO A 9 -12.51 -3.48 -2.70
CA PRO A 9 -13.00 -4.18 -1.52
C PRO A 9 -14.26 -3.49 -0.95
N ALA A 10 -15.16 -4.29 -0.37
CA ALA A 10 -16.35 -3.78 0.32
C ALA A 10 -16.08 -3.31 1.77
N ALA A 11 -14.85 -3.52 2.26
CA ALA A 11 -14.44 -3.16 3.61
C ALA A 11 -12.98 -2.71 3.63
N VAL A 12 -12.63 -1.85 4.59
CA VAL A 12 -11.28 -1.34 4.79
C VAL A 12 -10.90 -1.37 6.27
N ALA A 13 -9.62 -1.59 6.56
CA ALA A 13 -9.03 -1.37 7.88
C ALA A 13 -8.25 -0.07 7.85
N MET A 14 -8.53 0.82 8.80
CA MET A 14 -7.91 2.15 8.90
C MET A 14 -7.35 2.33 10.30
N VAL A 15 -6.28 3.12 10.43
CA VAL A 15 -5.69 3.46 11.72
C VAL A 15 -5.71 4.99 11.86
N ARG A 16 -6.42 5.47 12.88
CA ARG A 16 -6.46 6.89 13.26
C ARG A 16 -5.28 7.22 14.17
N PRO A 17 -4.42 8.17 13.79
CA PRO A 17 -3.23 8.48 14.57
C PRO A 17 -3.50 9.52 15.66
N HIS A 18 -2.84 9.39 16.82
CA HIS A 18 -2.80 10.43 17.87
C HIS A 18 -1.47 11.20 17.91
N HIS A 19 -0.41 10.63 17.31
CA HIS A 19 0.95 11.17 17.36
C HIS A 19 1.60 11.28 15.96
N PHE A 20 0.81 11.50 14.92
CA PHE A 20 1.33 11.64 13.55
C PHE A 20 2.28 12.84 13.44
N HIS A 21 3.46 12.59 12.87
CA HIS A 21 4.46 13.62 12.55
C HIS A 21 5.38 13.09 11.44
N PRO A 22 6.10 13.95 10.71
CA PRO A 22 7.09 13.50 9.73
C PRO A 22 8.11 12.56 10.38
N ASN A 23 8.19 11.33 9.89
CA ASN A 23 9.04 10.28 10.46
C ASN A 23 10.52 10.50 10.06
N PRO A 24 11.43 10.78 11.02
CA PRO A 24 12.84 11.01 10.71
C PRO A 24 13.54 9.79 10.10
N GLU A 25 13.11 8.57 10.41
CA GLU A 25 13.73 7.33 9.90
C GLU A 25 13.38 7.05 8.43
N THR A 26 12.38 7.75 7.88
CA THR A 26 12.01 7.63 6.46
C THR A 26 12.36 8.87 5.64
N ALA A 27 12.86 9.93 6.27
CA ALA A 27 13.10 11.21 5.61
C ALA A 27 14.15 11.11 4.49
N ALA A 28 15.07 10.14 4.57
CA ALA A 28 16.12 9.94 3.57
C ALA A 28 15.61 9.37 2.24
N ASP A 29 14.52 8.61 2.24
CA ASP A 29 14.00 7.93 1.05
C ASP A 29 12.51 8.23 0.76
N ASN A 30 11.84 9.03 1.59
CA ASN A 30 10.50 9.57 1.32
C ASN A 30 10.57 11.05 0.92
N ALA A 31 10.68 11.31 -0.39
CA ALA A 31 10.75 12.66 -0.95
C ALA A 31 9.48 13.51 -0.74
N PHE A 32 8.36 12.93 -0.27
CA PHE A 32 7.11 13.64 -0.02
C PHE A 32 7.01 14.19 1.40
N GLN A 33 7.91 13.77 2.31
CA GLN A 33 7.93 14.31 3.67
C GLN A 33 8.42 15.76 3.68
N ARG A 34 7.67 16.62 4.37
CA ARG A 34 8.03 18.01 4.60
C ARG A 34 8.18 18.27 6.10
N PRO A 35 9.12 19.13 6.52
CA PRO A 35 9.20 19.55 7.91
C PRO A 35 7.88 20.18 8.35
N ALA A 36 7.39 19.81 9.54
CA ALA A 36 6.17 20.36 10.09
C ALA A 36 6.19 20.36 11.63
N THR A 37 5.35 21.18 12.25
CA THR A 37 5.23 21.23 13.72
C THR A 37 4.33 20.11 14.23
N ALA A 38 4.89 19.17 14.99
CA ALA A 38 4.23 17.90 15.32
C ALA A 38 2.83 18.03 15.95
N ALA A 39 2.61 18.96 16.89
CA ALA A 39 1.35 19.04 17.61
C ALA A 39 0.15 19.47 16.75
N SER A 40 0.35 20.40 15.82
CA SER A 40 -0.72 20.87 14.93
C SER A 40 -1.08 19.81 13.88
N VAL A 41 -0.06 19.15 13.32
CA VAL A 41 -0.23 18.12 12.29
C VAL A 41 -0.88 16.86 12.84
N ALA A 42 -0.54 16.42 14.06
CA ALA A 42 -1.17 15.25 14.67
C ALA A 42 -2.68 15.44 14.84
N THR A 43 -3.10 16.62 15.31
CA THR A 43 -4.53 16.96 15.50
C THR A 43 -5.27 17.01 14.16
N GLN A 44 -4.66 17.59 13.14
CA GLN A 44 -5.23 17.66 11.79
C GLN A 44 -5.35 16.27 11.16
N ALA A 45 -4.28 15.47 11.18
CA ALA A 45 -4.29 14.10 10.65
C ALA A 45 -5.34 13.22 11.35
N HIS A 46 -5.50 13.35 12.67
CA HIS A 46 -6.57 12.66 13.40
C HIS A 46 -7.95 13.04 12.88
N ALA A 47 -8.21 14.34 12.68
CA ALA A 47 -9.49 14.83 12.17
C ALA A 47 -9.74 14.36 10.72
N GLU A 48 -8.75 14.47 9.83
CA GLU A 48 -8.82 14.06 8.43
C GLU A 48 -9.09 12.55 8.29
N VAL A 49 -8.42 11.71 9.07
CA VAL A 49 -8.67 10.25 9.06
C VAL A 49 -10.06 9.92 9.60
N THR A 50 -10.55 10.66 10.60
CA THR A 50 -11.91 10.49 11.13
C THR A 50 -12.95 10.84 10.07
N GLU A 51 -12.77 11.95 9.36
CA GLU A 51 -13.65 12.38 8.27
C GLU A 51 -13.61 11.41 7.09
N ALA A 52 -12.42 10.92 6.71
CA ALA A 52 -12.27 9.92 5.65
C ALA A 52 -12.99 8.61 5.99
N ALA A 53 -12.89 8.14 7.24
CA ALA A 53 -13.62 6.96 7.70
C ALA A 53 -15.14 7.16 7.60
N ALA A 54 -15.66 8.29 8.09
CA ALA A 54 -17.10 8.60 8.02
C ALA A 54 -17.60 8.72 6.57
N THR A 55 -16.78 9.30 5.68
CA THR A 55 -17.10 9.44 4.25
C THR A 55 -17.19 8.08 3.56
N LEU A 56 -16.28 7.16 3.86
CA LEU A 56 -16.30 5.79 3.33
C LEU A 56 -17.52 5.02 3.84
N GLU A 57 -17.86 5.14 5.13
CA GLU A 57 -19.07 4.53 5.70
C GLU A 57 -20.35 5.07 5.04
N ALA A 58 -20.43 6.38 4.84
CA ALA A 58 -21.55 7.02 4.14
C ALA A 58 -21.69 6.55 2.68
N ALA A 59 -20.57 6.20 2.03
CA ALA A 59 -20.54 5.60 0.70
C ALA A 59 -20.85 4.08 0.71
N GLY A 60 -21.10 3.47 1.87
CA GLY A 60 -21.47 2.06 2.01
C GLY A 60 -20.28 1.10 2.18
N VAL A 61 -19.07 1.61 2.39
CA VAL A 61 -17.88 0.80 2.69
C VAL A 61 -17.85 0.49 4.18
N ARG A 62 -17.65 -0.79 4.56
CA ARG A 62 -17.47 -1.14 5.96
C ARG A 62 -16.09 -0.69 6.45
N VAL A 63 -16.04 0.19 7.43
CA VAL A 63 -14.78 0.64 8.03
C VAL A 63 -14.51 -0.08 9.34
N HIS A 64 -13.31 -0.62 9.49
CA HIS A 64 -12.76 -1.04 10.78
C HIS A 64 -11.69 -0.04 11.18
N LEU A 65 -12.09 0.94 11.99
CA LEU A 65 -11.22 2.01 12.46
C LEU A 65 -10.56 1.63 13.80
N PHE A 66 -9.23 1.70 13.85
CA PHE A 66 -8.42 1.48 15.05
C PHE A 66 -7.73 2.78 15.45
N ASP A 67 -7.41 2.97 16.73
CA ASP A 67 -6.60 4.10 17.18
C ASP A 67 -5.15 3.69 17.39
N SER A 68 -4.19 4.56 17.02
CA SER A 68 -2.77 4.44 17.39
C SER A 68 -2.37 5.53 18.37
N HIS A 69 -1.96 5.11 19.56
CA HIS A 69 -1.51 5.98 20.65
C HIS A 69 0.01 5.89 20.91
N ASP A 70 0.74 5.10 20.11
CA ASP A 70 2.18 4.96 20.31
C ASP A 70 2.93 6.13 19.62
N PRO A 71 3.58 7.02 20.39
CA PRO A 71 4.32 8.15 19.81
C PRO A 71 5.54 7.73 19.00
N VAL A 72 6.01 6.49 19.15
CA VAL A 72 7.18 6.01 18.40
C VAL A 72 6.81 5.40 17.04
N THR A 73 5.53 5.32 16.68
CA THR A 73 5.04 4.84 15.38
C THR A 73 4.21 5.92 14.66
N PRO A 74 4.83 7.03 14.21
CA PRO A 74 4.11 8.12 13.56
C PRO A 74 3.38 7.70 12.28
N ASP A 75 3.92 6.72 11.54
CA ASP A 75 3.36 6.24 10.27
C ASP A 75 2.35 5.10 10.45
N ALA A 76 1.91 4.79 11.68
CA ALA A 76 0.93 3.75 11.96
C ALA A 76 -0.42 3.95 11.24
N VAL A 77 -0.71 5.19 10.80
CA VAL A 77 -1.85 5.56 9.95
C VAL A 77 -1.86 4.83 8.60
N PHE A 78 -0.74 4.22 8.18
CA PHE A 78 -0.57 3.49 6.91
C PHE A 78 -0.49 1.96 7.10
N PRO A 79 -1.58 1.29 7.54
CA PRO A 79 -1.59 -0.16 7.77
C PRO A 79 -1.31 -0.99 6.50
N ASN A 80 -1.60 -0.41 5.33
CA ASN A 80 -1.39 -1.00 4.02
C ASN A 80 0.07 -1.37 3.75
N ASN A 81 1.02 -0.79 4.49
CA ASN A 81 2.43 -1.10 4.33
C ASN A 81 2.86 -2.39 5.02
N TRP A 82 2.19 -2.80 6.10
CA TRP A 82 2.63 -3.97 6.87
C TRP A 82 1.68 -5.17 6.78
N PHE A 83 0.45 -5.01 6.29
CA PHE A 83 -0.37 -6.16 5.89
C PHE A 83 -1.26 -5.92 4.69
N SER A 84 -1.77 -7.03 4.14
CA SER A 84 -2.85 -7.03 3.16
C SER A 84 -3.72 -8.28 3.30
N THR A 85 -4.92 -8.23 2.72
CA THR A 85 -5.89 -9.33 2.74
C THR A 85 -6.19 -9.81 1.33
N HIS A 86 -6.34 -11.11 1.13
CA HIS A 86 -6.51 -11.73 -0.18
C HIS A 86 -7.70 -12.68 -0.21
N ALA A 87 -8.25 -12.88 -1.41
CA ALA A 87 -9.29 -13.87 -1.67
C ALA A 87 -8.86 -15.27 -1.16
N GLY A 88 -9.81 -16.08 -0.73
CA GLY A 88 -9.53 -17.36 -0.06
C GLY A 88 -9.30 -17.24 1.44
N GLY A 89 -9.29 -16.02 2.00
CA GLY A 89 -9.14 -15.79 3.44
C GLY A 89 -7.69 -15.74 3.89
N HIS A 90 -6.78 -15.29 3.04
CA HIS A 90 -5.36 -15.20 3.37
C HIS A 90 -5.01 -13.77 3.82
N VAL A 91 -4.18 -13.66 4.85
CA VAL A 91 -3.58 -12.41 5.31
C VAL A 91 -2.06 -12.49 5.10
N ALA A 92 -1.46 -11.47 4.51
CA ALA A 92 -0.01 -11.35 4.40
C ALA A 92 0.50 -10.32 5.41
N LEU A 93 1.54 -10.63 6.17
CA LEU A 93 2.28 -9.67 6.99
C LEU A 93 3.64 -9.42 6.36
N TYR A 94 4.07 -8.16 6.33
CA TYR A 94 5.16 -7.71 5.48
C TYR A 94 6.39 -7.22 6.25
N PRO A 95 7.60 -7.44 5.70
CA PRO A 95 8.83 -6.88 6.22
C PRO A 95 8.95 -5.40 5.86
N MET A 96 9.31 -4.57 6.84
CA MET A 96 9.42 -3.12 6.71
C MET A 96 10.89 -2.67 6.68
N TYR A 97 11.20 -1.73 5.78
CA TYR A 97 12.57 -1.26 5.61
C TYR A 97 13.06 -0.50 6.85
N ALA A 98 12.33 0.55 7.24
CA ALA A 98 12.63 1.36 8.42
C ALA A 98 12.31 0.61 9.72
N ALA A 99 13.23 0.67 10.69
CA ALA A 99 13.16 -0.14 11.90
C ALA A 99 11.98 0.26 12.80
N ASN A 100 11.70 1.55 12.97
CA ASN A 100 10.54 1.98 13.75
C ASN A 100 9.20 1.49 13.16
N ARG A 101 9.10 1.41 11.84
CA ARG A 101 7.88 0.98 11.15
C ARG A 101 7.55 -0.50 11.37
N ARG A 102 8.53 -1.32 11.73
CA ARG A 102 8.32 -2.74 12.10
C ARG A 102 7.41 -2.89 13.31
N ARG A 103 7.39 -1.90 14.20
CA ARG A 103 6.53 -1.85 15.39
C ARG A 103 5.08 -1.47 15.08
N GLU A 104 4.79 -1.02 13.86
CA GLU A 104 3.41 -0.71 13.43
C GLU A 104 2.56 -1.96 13.24
N ARG A 105 3.19 -3.14 13.10
CA ARG A 105 2.49 -4.42 12.98
C ARG A 105 1.67 -4.70 14.23
N ARG A 106 0.37 -4.86 14.04
CA ARG A 106 -0.61 -4.92 15.12
C ARG A 106 -1.37 -6.25 15.12
N GLY A 107 -1.14 -7.04 16.18
CA GLY A 107 -1.82 -8.32 16.37
C GLY A 107 -3.33 -8.19 16.58
N ASP A 108 -3.79 -7.12 17.23
CA ASP A 108 -5.22 -6.90 17.48
C ASP A 108 -6.03 -6.70 16.18
N ILE A 109 -5.42 -6.11 15.14
CA ILE A 109 -6.03 -6.01 13.81
C ILE A 109 -6.15 -7.41 13.18
N VAL A 110 -5.11 -8.25 13.29
CA VAL A 110 -5.13 -9.63 12.78
C VAL A 110 -6.18 -10.47 13.52
N GLU A 111 -6.28 -10.35 14.83
CA GLU A 111 -7.28 -11.05 15.63
C GLU A 111 -8.71 -10.58 15.30
N MET A 112 -8.91 -9.28 15.08
CA MET A 112 -10.19 -8.76 14.57
C MET A 112 -10.55 -9.40 13.22
N LEU A 113 -9.58 -9.51 12.30
CA LEU A 113 -9.81 -10.15 11.01
C LEU A 113 -10.21 -11.61 11.17
N LYS A 114 -9.53 -12.38 12.02
CA LYS A 114 -9.87 -13.78 12.32
C LYS A 114 -11.26 -13.93 12.96
N ALA A 115 -11.66 -13.00 13.80
CA ALA A 115 -12.94 -13.05 14.49
C ALA A 115 -14.13 -12.65 13.60
N ARG A 116 -13.93 -11.68 12.68
CA ARG A 116 -15.01 -11.13 11.84
C ARG A 116 -15.07 -11.70 10.43
N TYR A 117 -13.98 -12.26 9.94
CA TYR A 117 -13.86 -12.83 8.61
C TYR A 117 -13.35 -14.26 8.67
N ARG A 118 -13.59 -15.00 7.60
CA ARG A 118 -13.05 -16.36 7.45
C ARG A 118 -11.58 -16.27 7.02
N VAL A 119 -10.69 -16.05 7.97
CA VAL A 119 -9.25 -16.18 7.77
C VAL A 119 -8.89 -17.66 7.75
N GLN A 120 -8.24 -18.12 6.68
CA GLN A 120 -7.72 -19.47 6.53
C GLN A 120 -6.25 -19.55 6.91
N ASP A 121 -5.47 -18.53 6.53
CA ASP A 121 -4.03 -18.52 6.80
C ASP A 121 -3.49 -17.10 7.00
N VAL A 122 -2.44 -16.99 7.80
CA VAL A 122 -1.66 -15.76 7.99
C VAL A 122 -0.22 -16.07 7.59
N ILE A 123 0.19 -15.54 6.45
CA ILE A 123 1.53 -15.73 5.89
C ILE A 123 2.39 -14.56 6.34
N ASP A 124 3.35 -14.84 7.22
CA ASP A 124 4.23 -13.83 7.79
C ASP A 124 5.59 -13.79 7.10
N TYR A 125 5.85 -12.70 6.39
CA TYR A 125 7.14 -12.43 5.74
C TYR A 125 8.06 -11.56 6.59
N SER A 126 7.67 -11.13 7.80
CA SER A 126 8.50 -10.22 8.61
C SER A 126 9.84 -10.82 9.00
N GLY A 127 9.97 -12.15 9.02
CA GLY A 127 11.25 -12.83 9.25
C GLY A 127 12.33 -12.48 8.23
N LEU A 128 11.95 -12.03 7.03
CA LEU A 128 12.88 -11.57 5.99
C LEU A 128 13.68 -10.31 6.39
N GLU A 129 13.22 -9.57 7.40
CA GLU A 129 13.91 -8.39 7.93
C GLU A 129 15.29 -8.72 8.50
N HIS A 130 15.49 -9.97 8.95
CA HIS A 130 16.79 -10.46 9.45
C HIS A 130 17.83 -10.56 8.33
N ASP A 131 17.40 -10.74 7.09
CA ASP A 131 18.23 -10.78 5.90
C ASP A 131 18.32 -9.40 5.21
N GLY A 132 17.79 -8.34 5.83
CA GLY A 132 17.78 -6.98 5.29
C GLY A 132 16.79 -6.75 4.14
N MET A 133 15.88 -7.69 3.89
CA MET A 133 14.87 -7.59 2.84
C MET A 133 13.63 -6.83 3.34
N ALA A 134 12.97 -6.09 2.46
CA ALA A 134 11.74 -5.36 2.73
C ALA A 134 10.74 -5.51 1.59
N LEU A 135 9.44 -5.45 1.89
CA LEU A 135 8.36 -5.45 0.91
C LEU A 135 7.16 -4.78 1.57
N GLU A 136 7.04 -3.46 1.47
CA GLU A 136 6.06 -2.67 2.25
C GLU A 136 4.63 -2.73 1.69
N GLY A 137 4.12 -3.95 1.61
CA GLY A 137 2.73 -4.30 1.35
C GLY A 137 2.17 -3.65 0.09
N THR A 138 0.93 -3.18 0.19
CA THR A 138 0.25 -2.51 -0.92
C THR A 138 0.64 -1.04 -1.07
N GLY A 139 1.62 -0.57 -0.29
CA GLY A 139 2.36 0.65 -0.64
C GLY A 139 3.39 0.38 -1.73
N ALA A 140 4.23 -0.63 -1.49
CA ALA A 140 5.23 -1.10 -2.42
C ALA A 140 4.63 -1.77 -3.67
N MET A 141 3.45 -2.41 -3.55
CA MET A 141 2.80 -3.14 -4.64
C MET A 141 1.42 -2.56 -4.96
N VAL A 142 1.08 -2.45 -6.24
CA VAL A 142 -0.30 -2.23 -6.69
C VAL A 142 -0.78 -3.51 -7.35
N LEU A 143 -1.82 -4.12 -6.77
CA LEU A 143 -2.33 -5.42 -7.17
C LEU A 143 -3.52 -5.26 -8.13
N ASP A 144 -3.40 -5.81 -9.33
CA ASP A 144 -4.54 -6.08 -10.20
C ASP A 144 -5.06 -7.48 -9.90
N HIS A 145 -6.16 -7.55 -9.15
CA HIS A 145 -6.77 -8.81 -8.73
C HIS A 145 -7.45 -9.55 -9.90
N ILE A 146 -7.83 -8.84 -10.97
CA ILE A 146 -8.43 -9.42 -12.17
C ILE A 146 -7.33 -9.96 -13.08
N GLY A 147 -6.35 -9.11 -13.43
CA GLY A 147 -5.22 -9.47 -14.27
C GLY A 147 -4.19 -10.37 -13.58
N ARG A 148 -4.27 -10.52 -12.25
CA ARG A 148 -3.32 -11.26 -11.41
C ARG A 148 -1.89 -10.73 -11.57
N ILE A 149 -1.73 -9.41 -11.58
CA ILE A 149 -0.42 -8.74 -11.72
C ILE A 149 -0.11 -7.93 -10.46
N ALA A 150 1.12 -8.04 -9.97
CA ALA A 150 1.67 -7.15 -8.94
C ALA A 150 2.60 -6.13 -9.60
N TYR A 151 2.10 -4.90 -9.78
CA TYR A 151 2.90 -3.79 -10.28
C TYR A 151 3.78 -3.23 -9.16
N THR A 152 5.08 -3.14 -9.40
CA THR A 152 6.05 -2.78 -8.35
C THR A 152 7.14 -1.85 -8.90
N ALA A 153 7.16 -0.60 -8.42
CA ALA A 153 8.29 0.31 -8.57
C ALA A 153 9.49 -0.22 -7.78
N GLN A 154 10.65 -0.29 -8.42
CA GLN A 154 11.89 -0.71 -7.76
C GLN A 154 12.38 0.35 -6.78
N SER A 155 12.54 -0.04 -5.51
CA SER A 155 13.02 0.83 -4.44
C SER A 155 13.55 -0.01 -3.26
N HIS A 156 14.10 0.64 -2.23
CA HIS A 156 14.47 -0.03 -0.97
C HIS A 156 13.27 -0.63 -0.22
N ARG A 157 12.03 -0.27 -0.58
CA ARG A 157 10.80 -0.75 0.05
C ARG A 157 10.23 -2.00 -0.64
N ALA A 158 10.86 -2.48 -1.71
CA ALA A 158 10.40 -3.62 -2.51
C ALA A 158 11.56 -4.49 -3.01
N ASP A 159 12.02 -5.39 -2.15
CA ASP A 159 13.04 -6.39 -2.48
C ASP A 159 12.51 -7.40 -3.52
N PRO A 160 13.25 -7.70 -4.58
CA PRO A 160 12.80 -8.59 -5.65
C PRO A 160 12.59 -10.03 -5.19
N VAL A 161 13.37 -10.54 -4.22
CA VAL A 161 13.20 -11.90 -3.69
C VAL A 161 11.94 -11.97 -2.82
N ALA A 162 11.69 -10.95 -1.99
CA ALA A 162 10.45 -10.87 -1.21
C ALA A 162 9.22 -10.76 -2.12
N LEU A 163 9.30 -9.94 -3.19
CA LEU A 163 8.24 -9.83 -4.20
C LEU A 163 7.96 -11.16 -4.88
N GLU A 164 8.99 -11.89 -5.32
CA GLU A 164 8.83 -13.19 -5.98
C GLU A 164 8.15 -14.21 -5.07
N ARG A 165 8.54 -14.26 -3.78
CA ARG A 165 7.90 -15.12 -2.78
C ARG A 165 6.43 -14.77 -2.57
N PHE A 166 6.11 -13.47 -2.50
CA PHE A 166 4.73 -13.01 -2.41
C PHE A 166 3.93 -13.44 -3.64
N CYS A 167 4.44 -13.14 -4.84
CA CYS A 167 3.80 -13.48 -6.10
C CYS A 167 3.55 -14.98 -6.27
N THR A 168 4.53 -15.81 -5.87
CA THR A 168 4.41 -17.27 -5.90
C THR A 168 3.33 -17.77 -4.94
N HIS A 169 3.30 -17.29 -3.69
CA HIS A 169 2.30 -17.73 -2.70
C HIS A 169 0.88 -17.27 -3.07
N PHE A 170 0.75 -16.05 -3.57
CA PHE A 170 -0.54 -15.43 -3.84
C PHE A 170 -0.95 -15.51 -5.30
N ASN A 171 -0.26 -16.27 -6.16
CA ASN A 171 -0.54 -16.43 -7.59
C ASN A 171 -0.71 -15.10 -8.34
N PHE A 172 0.29 -14.23 -8.24
CA PHE A 172 0.43 -13.01 -9.04
C PHE A 172 1.65 -13.10 -9.96
N GLU A 173 1.56 -12.49 -11.15
CA GLU A 173 2.70 -12.21 -12.02
C GLU A 173 3.42 -10.95 -11.49
N PRO A 174 4.72 -11.02 -11.13
CA PRO A 174 5.47 -9.83 -10.74
C PRO A 174 5.78 -8.97 -11.97
N MET A 175 5.42 -7.69 -11.92
CA MET A 175 5.78 -6.69 -12.94
C MET A 175 6.54 -5.54 -12.30
N ALA A 176 7.83 -5.78 -12.03
CA ALA A 176 8.73 -4.78 -11.48
C ALA A 176 9.24 -3.81 -12.56
N PHE A 177 9.39 -2.54 -12.22
CA PHE A 177 9.90 -1.51 -13.13
C PHE A 177 10.67 -0.41 -12.42
N ALA A 178 11.72 0.10 -13.08
CA ALA A 178 12.46 1.26 -12.61
C ALA A 178 11.62 2.54 -12.81
N THR A 179 11.71 3.43 -11.82
CA THR A 179 11.06 4.75 -11.86
C THR A 179 12.08 5.85 -11.62
N ALA A 180 11.78 7.05 -12.09
CA ALA A 180 12.57 8.24 -11.85
C ALA A 180 11.66 9.48 -11.82
N ASP A 181 11.75 10.28 -10.76
CA ASP A 181 11.19 11.63 -10.72
C ASP A 181 12.04 12.62 -11.53
N ALA A 182 11.64 13.89 -11.54
CA ALA A 182 12.38 14.95 -12.24
C ALA A 182 13.82 15.17 -11.72
N GLN A 183 14.16 14.64 -10.54
CA GLN A 183 15.48 14.68 -9.94
C GLN A 183 16.23 13.33 -10.08
N GLY A 184 15.67 12.37 -10.83
CA GLY A 184 16.25 11.05 -11.03
C GLY A 184 16.09 10.09 -9.84
N ARG A 185 15.25 10.43 -8.85
CA ARG A 185 15.02 9.59 -7.67
C ARG A 185 13.92 8.57 -7.95
N PRO A 186 14.07 7.32 -7.51
CA PRO A 186 13.02 6.32 -7.66
C PRO A 186 11.80 6.65 -6.80
N CYS A 187 10.62 6.28 -7.28
CA CYS A 187 9.41 6.25 -6.46
C CYS A 187 9.56 5.17 -5.39
N TYR A 188 9.51 5.56 -4.11
CA TYR A 188 9.71 4.63 -3.00
C TYR A 188 8.57 3.62 -2.86
N HIS A 189 7.33 4.02 -3.14
CA HIS A 189 6.13 3.18 -3.15
C HIS A 189 5.43 3.28 -4.51
N THR A 190 4.79 2.21 -4.96
CA THR A 190 4.09 2.16 -6.25
C THR A 190 2.74 2.86 -6.19
N ASN A 191 2.05 2.77 -5.05
CA ASN A 191 0.70 3.32 -4.87
C ASN A 191 0.64 4.85 -4.92
N VAL A 192 1.79 5.55 -4.80
CA VAL A 192 1.85 7.01 -4.95
C VAL A 192 1.79 7.45 -6.41
N MET A 193 2.08 6.54 -7.35
CA MET A 193 2.11 6.83 -8.78
C MET A 193 1.13 6.01 -9.61
N LEU A 194 0.52 4.97 -9.03
CA LEU A 194 -0.35 4.04 -9.73
C LEU A 194 -1.51 3.59 -8.83
N CYS A 195 -2.71 3.55 -9.39
CA CYS A 195 -3.90 2.99 -8.78
C CYS A 195 -4.64 2.12 -9.80
N VAL A 196 -5.18 0.99 -9.35
CA VAL A 196 -6.04 0.10 -10.15
C VAL A 196 -7.38 -0.03 -9.45
N GLY A 197 -8.41 0.61 -10.03
CA GLY A 197 -9.81 0.51 -9.62
C GLY A 197 -10.58 -0.55 -10.41
N THR A 198 -11.88 -0.68 -10.14
CA THR A 198 -12.75 -1.62 -10.87
C THR A 198 -12.77 -1.29 -12.36
N ASP A 199 -13.11 -0.05 -12.71
CA ASP A 199 -13.35 0.37 -14.10
C ASP A 199 -12.24 1.24 -14.68
N PHE A 200 -11.32 1.73 -13.84
CA PHE A 200 -10.25 2.65 -14.26
C PHE A 200 -8.90 2.25 -13.67
N ALA A 201 -7.83 2.70 -14.32
CA ALA A 201 -6.48 2.71 -13.77
C ALA A 201 -5.90 4.13 -13.91
N LEU A 202 -5.43 4.70 -12.81
CA LEU A 202 -4.84 6.02 -12.76
C LEU A 202 -3.34 5.90 -12.56
N GLY A 203 -2.52 6.64 -13.30
CA GLY A 203 -1.10 6.68 -12.96
C GLY A 203 -0.23 7.70 -13.69
N GLY A 204 0.84 8.09 -13.01
CA GLY A 204 1.94 8.88 -13.54
C GLY A 204 2.91 8.01 -14.34
N PHE A 205 2.46 7.40 -15.44
CA PHE A 205 3.28 6.46 -16.22
C PHE A 205 4.58 7.09 -16.78
N HIS A 206 4.62 8.42 -16.90
CA HIS A 206 5.81 9.15 -17.29
C HIS A 206 6.99 8.95 -16.33
N LEU A 207 6.73 8.55 -15.07
CA LEU A 207 7.75 8.21 -14.07
C LEU A 207 8.45 6.88 -14.35
N ILE A 208 7.89 6.01 -15.19
CA ILE A 208 8.51 4.73 -15.56
C ILE A 208 9.63 5.01 -16.55
N ALA A 209 10.87 4.67 -16.18
CA ALA A 209 12.07 5.10 -16.88
C ALA A 209 12.22 4.45 -18.27
N ASP A 210 11.95 3.15 -18.38
CA ASP A 210 12.01 2.41 -19.63
C ASP A 210 10.71 2.59 -20.44
N PRO A 211 10.75 3.19 -21.65
CA PRO A 211 9.58 3.38 -22.51
C PRO A 211 8.89 2.08 -22.91
N LEU A 212 9.64 0.98 -23.12
CA LEU A 212 9.05 -0.31 -23.47
C LEU A 212 8.29 -0.89 -22.28
N ARG A 213 8.89 -0.83 -21.08
CA ARG A 213 8.21 -1.22 -19.85
C ARG A 213 6.99 -0.35 -19.57
N ARG A 214 7.08 0.97 -19.82
CA ARG A 214 5.96 1.90 -19.68
C ARG A 214 4.77 1.48 -20.54
N GLU A 215 5.00 1.19 -21.82
CA GLU A 215 3.92 0.75 -22.71
C GLU A 215 3.42 -0.64 -22.32
N ALA A 216 4.31 -1.57 -21.96
CA ALA A 216 3.90 -2.89 -21.48
C ALA A 216 3.00 -2.80 -20.25
N VAL A 217 3.32 -1.92 -19.29
CA VAL A 217 2.40 -1.73 -18.16
C VAL A 217 1.10 -1.15 -18.70
N ARG A 218 1.08 -0.08 -19.50
CA ARG A 218 -0.15 0.56 -20.01
C ARG A 218 -1.06 -0.45 -20.73
N ALA A 219 -0.49 -1.27 -21.61
CA ALA A 219 -1.19 -2.29 -22.38
C ALA A 219 -1.96 -3.26 -21.48
N ARG A 220 -1.34 -3.80 -20.43
CA ARG A 220 -2.00 -4.74 -19.49
C ARG A 220 -3.26 -4.16 -18.81
N ARG A 221 -3.33 -2.83 -18.61
CA ARG A 221 -4.52 -2.20 -17.99
C ARG A 221 -5.64 -2.00 -19.02
N ARG A 222 -5.28 -1.71 -20.28
CA ARG A 222 -6.25 -1.67 -21.38
C ARG A 222 -6.82 -3.05 -21.67
N GLU A 223 -6.00 -4.10 -21.62
CA GLU A 223 -6.41 -5.50 -21.82
C GLU A 223 -7.43 -5.98 -20.78
N SER A 224 -7.37 -5.44 -19.55
CA SER A 224 -8.36 -5.73 -18.51
C SER A 224 -9.66 -4.91 -18.64
N GLY A 225 -9.81 -4.15 -19.73
CA GLY A 225 -11.02 -3.40 -20.06
C GLY A 225 -11.19 -2.10 -19.26
N ARG A 226 -10.13 -1.62 -18.60
CA ARG A 226 -10.17 -0.41 -17.76
C ARG A 226 -9.84 0.84 -18.54
N ASP A 227 -10.46 1.94 -18.16
CA ASP A 227 -10.10 3.28 -18.61
C ASP A 227 -8.76 3.69 -18.02
N VAL A 228 -7.75 3.89 -18.88
CA VAL A 228 -6.42 4.31 -18.45
C VAL A 228 -6.35 5.84 -18.42
N ILE A 229 -6.26 6.39 -17.22
CA ILE A 229 -6.15 7.83 -16.96
C ILE A 229 -4.70 8.14 -16.64
N GLU A 230 -4.07 8.96 -17.48
CA GLU A 230 -2.70 9.38 -17.29
C GLU A 230 -2.64 10.66 -16.46
N LEU A 231 -1.80 10.65 -15.43
CA LEU A 231 -1.47 11.85 -14.65
C LEU A 231 -0.27 12.54 -15.28
N ASP A 232 -0.40 13.86 -15.45
CA ASP A 232 0.71 14.76 -15.70
C ASP A 232 1.44 15.11 -14.39
N ALA A 233 2.52 15.87 -14.51
CA ALA A 233 3.32 16.30 -13.37
C ALA A 233 2.77 17.59 -12.70
N HIS A 234 1.61 18.10 -13.15
CA HIS A 234 1.13 19.47 -12.87
C HIS A 234 -0.36 19.53 -12.54
#